data_AF-A0A657IU86-F1
#
_entry.id   AF-A0A657IU86-F1
#
_cell.length_a   1.000
_cell.length_b   1.000
_cell.length_c   1.000
_cell.angle_alpha   90.00
_cell.angle_beta   90.00
_cell.angle_gamma   90.00
#
_symmetry.space_group_name_H-M   'P 1'
#
loop_
_entity.id
_entity.type
_entity.pdbx_description
1 polymer ?
#
loop_
_entity_poly.entity_id
_entity_poly.type
_entity_poly.pdbx_seq_one_letter_code
_entity_poly.pdbx_strand_id
1 'polypeptide(L)'
;MDWAETLPDALGPVLGGYLEDGVAQGKLPLTTAVVKDSGSAISTGAAKKHYNYPRPYMSDRSLGGKNDLRGLAPDLNTTRVSDWLDPATGRLHTASYDAMLAGHSQAFPSGHTTYAYGIGIGLAMVLPELGPEILTRSSEAGNNRIVLGVHYPLDVMGGRIEGHLGTAALYSGDYAQTTLAPARAELTDYLTQRCQEAGLGQTLTACIDATRANDSGGYRNVFTDAVSTAPVTDRASALQAYRARMTYGFPAVGTTGQAPRVPAGAESLLATAFPTLSAEQRREVLAATEIPSGYALDSSSDGWQRIDLPAAMSSEVTVDAAGTVTSVVPGQARAS
;
A
#
# COMPACT_ATOMS: atom_id res chain seq x y z
N MET A 1 -5.72 -3.82 -12.89
CA MET A 1 -5.15 -4.55 -11.75
C MET A 1 -6.32 -5.18 -11.05
N ASP A 2 -6.34 -6.50 -10.97
CA ASP A 2 -7.38 -7.23 -10.26
C ASP A 2 -6.86 -7.52 -8.85
N TRP A 3 -7.48 -6.92 -7.84
CA TRP A 3 -6.99 -7.07 -6.46
C TRP A 3 -7.14 -8.52 -6.00
N ALA A 4 -8.17 -9.22 -6.50
CA ALA A 4 -8.47 -10.61 -6.17
C ALA A 4 -7.42 -11.59 -6.71
N GLU A 5 -6.56 -11.17 -7.66
CA GLU A 5 -5.44 -11.98 -8.15
C GLU A 5 -4.11 -11.68 -7.46
N THR A 6 -4.00 -10.53 -6.78
CA THR A 6 -2.67 -9.99 -6.39
C THR A 6 -2.50 -9.76 -4.91
N LEU A 7 -3.57 -9.38 -4.20
CA LEU A 7 -3.52 -9.20 -2.74
C LEU A 7 -3.59 -10.50 -1.93
N PRO A 8 -4.22 -11.60 -2.39
CA PRO A 8 -4.16 -12.86 -1.65
C PRO A 8 -2.75 -13.37 -1.39
N ASP A 9 -1.79 -13.13 -2.28
CA ASP A 9 -0.36 -13.41 -2.08
C ASP A 9 0.13 -12.90 -0.71
N ALA A 10 -0.33 -11.71 -0.31
CA ALA A 10 0.10 -11.04 0.92
C ALA A 10 -0.34 -11.76 2.20
N LEU A 11 -1.30 -12.68 2.11
CA LEU A 11 -1.77 -13.48 3.24
C LEU A 11 -1.02 -14.83 3.34
N GLY A 12 -0.09 -15.10 2.43
CA GLY A 12 0.58 -16.39 2.30
C GLY A 12 -0.31 -17.46 1.64
N PRO A 13 0.24 -18.64 1.34
CA PRO A 13 -0.41 -19.66 0.50
C PRO A 13 -1.71 -20.23 1.10
N VAL A 14 -1.86 -20.24 2.42
CA VAL A 14 -3.04 -20.83 3.07
C VAL A 14 -4.18 -19.82 3.20
N LEU A 15 -3.97 -18.73 3.94
CA LEU A 15 -5.00 -17.70 4.14
C LEU A 15 -5.30 -16.95 2.83
N GLY A 16 -4.31 -16.78 1.95
CA GLY A 16 -4.50 -16.25 0.60
C GLY A 16 -5.45 -17.11 -0.22
N GLY A 17 -5.23 -18.43 -0.27
CA GLY A 17 -6.12 -19.35 -0.95
C GLY A 17 -7.55 -19.33 -0.40
N TYR A 18 -7.72 -19.17 0.92
CA TYR A 18 -9.05 -18.98 1.51
C TYR A 18 -9.69 -17.65 1.07
N LEU A 19 -8.95 -16.55 1.05
CA LEU A 19 -9.46 -15.27 0.55
C LEU A 19 -9.91 -15.38 -0.91
N GLU A 20 -9.11 -16.03 -1.77
CA GLU A 20 -9.44 -16.29 -3.18
C GLU A 20 -10.74 -17.09 -3.31
N ASP A 21 -10.85 -18.21 -2.59
CA ASP A 21 -12.04 -19.05 -2.53
C ASP A 21 -13.28 -18.23 -2.12
N GLY A 22 -13.15 -17.43 -1.06
CA GLY A 22 -14.24 -16.63 -0.51
C GLY A 22 -14.74 -15.56 -1.48
N VAL A 23 -13.82 -14.87 -2.16
CA VAL A 23 -14.15 -13.87 -3.19
C VAL A 23 -14.80 -14.55 -4.40
N ALA A 24 -14.21 -15.64 -4.91
CA ALA A 24 -14.72 -16.37 -6.07
C ALA A 24 -16.12 -16.96 -5.84
N GLN A 25 -16.40 -17.40 -4.61
CA GLN A 25 -17.71 -17.92 -4.20
C GLN A 25 -18.73 -16.83 -3.86
N GLY A 26 -18.34 -15.54 -3.87
CA GLY A 26 -19.21 -14.43 -3.49
C GLY A 26 -19.57 -14.41 -2.00
N LYS A 27 -18.76 -15.06 -1.15
CA LYS A 27 -18.97 -15.14 0.31
C LYS A 27 -18.41 -13.95 1.08
N LEU A 28 -17.66 -13.08 0.40
CA LEU A 28 -17.02 -11.90 0.99
C LEU A 28 -17.50 -10.57 0.37
N PRO A 29 -18.82 -10.31 0.25
CA PRO A 29 -19.33 -9.11 -0.41
C PRO A 29 -18.97 -7.81 0.30
N LEU A 30 -18.98 -7.76 1.64
CA LEU A 30 -18.65 -6.54 2.40
C LEU A 30 -17.15 -6.21 2.29
N THR A 31 -16.31 -7.23 2.42
CA THR A 31 -14.86 -7.12 2.21
C THR A 31 -14.56 -6.62 0.80
N THR A 32 -15.22 -7.21 -0.20
CA THR A 32 -15.07 -6.82 -1.61
C THR A 32 -15.48 -5.37 -1.84
N ALA A 33 -16.56 -4.90 -1.20
CA ALA A 33 -17.01 -3.52 -1.28
C ALA A 33 -15.96 -2.56 -0.71
N VAL A 34 -15.47 -2.82 0.51
CA VAL A 34 -14.42 -1.99 1.14
C VAL A 34 -13.19 -1.86 0.26
N VAL A 35 -12.69 -2.98 -0.29
CA VAL A 35 -11.49 -2.95 -1.15
C VAL A 35 -11.72 -2.12 -2.42
N LYS A 36 -12.89 -2.26 -3.06
CA LYS A 36 -13.25 -1.52 -4.28
C LYS A 36 -13.45 -0.02 -4.03
N ASP A 37 -14.13 0.33 -2.94
CA ASP A 37 -14.35 1.72 -2.53
C ASP A 37 -13.02 2.39 -2.21
N SER A 38 -12.15 1.70 -1.46
CA SER A 38 -10.82 2.20 -1.09
C SER A 38 -9.93 2.41 -2.32
N GLY A 39 -9.97 1.50 -3.30
CA GLY A 39 -9.27 1.66 -4.58
C GLY A 39 -9.75 2.86 -5.41
N SER A 40 -11.00 3.29 -5.20
CA SER A 40 -11.65 4.39 -5.93
C SER A 40 -11.76 5.68 -5.11
N ALA A 41 -11.16 5.72 -3.92
CA ALA A 41 -11.34 6.79 -2.94
C ALA A 41 -10.84 8.15 -3.43
N ILE A 42 -9.91 8.18 -4.40
CA ILE A 42 -9.39 9.42 -4.97
C ILE A 42 -9.05 9.26 -6.45
N SER A 43 -9.23 10.35 -7.19
CA SER A 43 -8.84 10.45 -8.60
C SER A 43 -7.59 11.30 -8.77
N THR A 44 -6.63 10.78 -9.54
CA THR A 44 -5.39 11.49 -9.91
C THR A 44 -5.58 12.48 -11.07
N GLY A 45 -6.79 12.54 -11.66
CA GLY A 45 -7.02 13.18 -12.95
C GLY A 45 -6.74 14.68 -12.98
N ALA A 46 -7.07 15.41 -11.91
CA ALA A 46 -6.80 16.86 -11.84
C ALA A 46 -5.29 17.14 -11.79
N ALA A 47 -4.56 16.46 -10.92
CA ALA A 47 -3.11 16.59 -10.80
C ALA A 47 -2.40 16.18 -12.09
N LYS A 48 -2.81 15.06 -12.70
CA LYS A 48 -2.26 14.60 -13.99
C LYS A 48 -2.39 15.65 -15.10
N LYS A 49 -3.57 16.28 -15.22
CA LYS A 49 -3.81 17.35 -16.19
C LYS A 49 -2.98 18.60 -15.89
N HIS A 50 -2.82 18.93 -14.62
CA HIS A 50 -2.06 20.10 -14.19
C HIS A 50 -0.57 19.97 -14.48
N TYR A 51 0.06 18.87 -14.05
CA TYR A 51 1.51 18.67 -14.19
C TYR A 51 1.92 18.19 -15.59
N ASN A 52 1.07 17.39 -16.24
CA ASN A 52 1.25 16.91 -17.61
C ASN A 52 2.66 16.34 -17.92
N TYR A 53 3.26 15.62 -16.97
CA TYR A 53 4.64 15.15 -17.10
C TYR A 53 4.76 13.91 -18.02
N PRO A 54 5.71 13.86 -18.98
CA PRO A 54 5.82 12.75 -19.93
C PRO A 54 6.40 11.48 -19.31
N ARG A 55 5.86 10.31 -19.71
CA ARG A 55 6.25 9.00 -19.19
C ARG A 55 7.65 8.55 -19.65
N PRO A 56 8.37 7.71 -18.87
CA PRO A 56 9.73 7.29 -19.19
C PRO A 56 9.87 6.45 -20.48
N TYR A 57 8.90 5.61 -20.81
CA TYR A 57 8.97 4.71 -21.98
C TYR A 57 8.82 5.40 -23.34
N MET A 58 8.47 6.69 -23.36
CA MET A 58 8.22 7.41 -24.60
C MET A 58 9.53 7.63 -25.36
N SER A 59 9.54 7.28 -26.65
CA SER A 59 10.67 7.53 -27.56
C SER A 59 10.88 9.02 -27.87
N ASP A 60 9.88 9.85 -27.58
CA ASP A 60 10.01 11.31 -27.54
C ASP A 60 9.14 11.88 -26.42
N ARG A 61 9.77 12.16 -25.28
CA ARG A 61 9.17 12.80 -24.10
C ARG A 61 8.93 14.30 -24.29
N SER A 62 9.61 14.94 -25.25
CA SER A 62 9.36 16.35 -25.57
C SER A 62 7.98 16.53 -26.20
N LEU A 63 7.40 15.44 -26.74
CA LEU A 63 6.13 15.43 -27.44
C LEU A 63 6.15 16.43 -28.61
N GLY A 64 7.21 16.37 -29.42
CA GLY A 64 7.48 17.33 -30.49
C GLY A 64 7.73 18.75 -29.96
N GLY A 65 8.44 18.90 -28.84
CA GLY A 65 8.79 20.19 -28.23
C GLY A 65 7.68 20.86 -27.41
N LYS A 66 6.54 20.19 -27.19
CA LYS A 66 5.44 20.70 -26.35
C LYS A 66 5.76 20.67 -24.85
N ASN A 67 6.64 19.76 -24.42
CA ASN A 67 7.10 19.66 -23.04
C ASN A 67 8.50 20.28 -22.91
N ASP A 68 8.67 21.23 -21.98
CA ASP A 68 10.00 21.71 -21.58
C ASP A 68 10.66 20.67 -20.68
N LEU A 69 11.60 19.92 -21.24
CA LEU A 69 12.36 18.89 -20.53
C LEU A 69 13.49 19.46 -19.66
N ARG A 70 13.69 20.79 -19.62
CA ARG A 70 14.76 21.46 -18.83
C ARG A 70 16.15 20.87 -19.08
N GLY A 71 16.43 20.50 -20.32
CA GLY A 71 17.70 19.88 -20.74
C GLY A 71 17.80 18.38 -20.50
N LEU A 72 16.75 17.72 -19.99
CA LEU A 72 16.69 16.26 -19.90
C LEU A 72 16.53 15.62 -21.30
N ALA A 73 17.02 14.39 -21.44
CA ALA A 73 16.95 13.65 -22.69
C ALA A 73 15.48 13.38 -23.11
N PRO A 74 15.15 13.57 -24.40
CA PRO A 74 13.82 13.26 -24.93
C PRO A 74 13.54 11.76 -24.95
N ASP A 75 14.56 10.92 -25.05
CA ASP A 75 14.43 9.46 -24.93
C ASP A 75 15.34 8.96 -23.80
N LEU A 76 14.82 8.08 -22.96
CA LEU A 76 15.56 7.43 -21.89
C LEU A 76 16.09 6.04 -22.28
N ASN A 77 15.85 5.62 -23.53
CA ASN A 77 16.19 4.30 -24.05
C ASN A 77 15.58 3.17 -23.21
N THR A 78 14.34 3.37 -22.76
CA THR A 78 13.60 2.40 -21.95
C THR A 78 13.06 1.28 -22.83
N THR A 79 13.31 0.02 -22.46
CA THR A 79 12.78 -1.12 -23.21
C THR A 79 11.33 -1.40 -22.79
N ARG A 80 10.41 -1.51 -23.77
CA ARG A 80 9.04 -1.96 -23.51
C ARG A 80 9.04 -3.44 -23.17
N VAL A 81 8.31 -3.81 -22.12
CA VAL A 81 8.10 -5.22 -21.75
C VAL A 81 6.96 -5.79 -22.61
N SER A 82 7.11 -7.01 -23.12
CA SER A 82 6.04 -7.68 -23.86
C SER A 82 4.85 -7.98 -22.96
N ASP A 83 3.65 -8.06 -23.55
CA ASP A 83 2.50 -8.61 -22.85
C ASP A 83 2.80 -10.04 -22.38
N TRP A 84 2.30 -10.38 -21.19
CA TRP A 84 2.52 -11.68 -20.58
C TRP A 84 1.23 -12.50 -20.64
N LEU A 85 1.27 -13.64 -21.31
CA LEU A 85 0.20 -14.62 -21.25
C LEU A 85 0.49 -15.54 -20.07
N ASP A 86 -0.36 -15.50 -19.04
CA ASP A 86 -0.24 -16.39 -17.90
C ASP A 86 -0.48 -17.83 -18.36
N PRO A 87 0.53 -18.72 -18.30
CA PRO A 87 0.38 -20.09 -18.76
C PRO A 87 -0.56 -20.92 -17.87
N ALA A 88 -0.80 -20.52 -16.62
CA ALA A 88 -1.66 -21.24 -15.69
C ALA A 88 -3.15 -20.95 -15.94
N THR A 89 -3.48 -19.69 -16.22
CA THR A 89 -4.88 -19.24 -16.37
C THR A 89 -5.28 -18.95 -17.81
N GLY A 90 -4.31 -18.80 -18.72
CA GLY A 90 -4.54 -18.31 -20.08
C GLY A 90 -4.90 -16.82 -20.13
N ARG A 91 -4.81 -16.09 -19.02
CA ARG A 91 -5.12 -14.66 -18.95
C ARG A 91 -4.01 -13.84 -19.59
N LEU A 92 -4.38 -12.91 -20.48
CA LEU A 92 -3.43 -11.98 -21.07
C LEU A 92 -3.26 -10.75 -20.14
N HIS A 93 -2.04 -10.53 -19.69
CA HIS A 93 -1.63 -9.38 -18.90
C HIS A 93 -0.90 -8.38 -19.82
N THR A 94 -1.61 -7.32 -20.19
CA THR A 94 -1.09 -6.31 -21.11
C THR A 94 -0.31 -5.21 -20.38
N ALA A 95 0.85 -4.83 -20.92
CA ALA A 95 1.63 -3.71 -20.42
C ALA A 95 0.97 -2.35 -20.74
N SER A 96 0.01 -2.34 -21.68
CA SER A 96 -0.89 -1.22 -21.98
C SER A 96 -0.21 0.06 -22.49
N TYR A 97 0.99 -0.02 -23.06
CA TYR A 97 1.74 1.14 -23.56
C TYR A 97 0.93 2.00 -24.53
N ASP A 98 0.30 1.41 -25.53
CA ASP A 98 -0.41 2.16 -26.58
C ASP A 98 -1.65 2.89 -26.05
N ALA A 99 -2.37 2.27 -25.11
CA ALA A 99 -3.49 2.92 -24.41
C ALA A 99 -3.04 4.14 -23.61
N MET A 100 -1.87 4.08 -22.96
CA MET A 100 -1.31 5.21 -22.21
C MET A 100 -0.88 6.38 -23.12
N LEU A 101 -0.38 6.08 -24.32
CA LEU A 101 -0.04 7.09 -25.34
C LEU A 101 -1.28 7.84 -25.83
N ALA A 102 -2.37 7.12 -26.14
CA ALA A 102 -3.62 7.72 -26.62
C ALA A 102 -4.25 8.68 -25.60
N GLY A 103 -4.11 8.39 -24.30
CA GLY A 103 -4.66 9.20 -23.20
C GLY A 103 -3.83 10.41 -22.77
N HIS A 104 -3.01 10.99 -23.66
CA HIS A 104 -2.13 12.14 -23.39
C HIS A 104 -1.01 11.90 -22.33
N SER A 105 -0.70 10.64 -21.99
CA SER A 105 0.53 10.18 -21.30
C SER A 105 1.05 11.03 -20.13
N GLN A 106 0.21 11.20 -19.09
CA GLN A 106 0.55 12.00 -17.90
C GLN A 106 1.08 11.10 -16.77
N ALA A 107 2.35 11.24 -16.42
CA ALA A 107 3.06 10.38 -15.48
C ALA A 107 2.74 10.71 -14.01
N PHE A 108 2.94 11.95 -13.57
CA PHE A 108 2.75 12.34 -12.17
C PHE A 108 1.30 12.74 -11.84
N PRO A 109 0.73 12.30 -10.70
CA PRO A 109 1.14 11.15 -9.88
C PRO A 109 0.68 9.83 -10.50
N SER A 110 1.20 8.69 -10.05
CA SER A 110 0.85 7.39 -10.61
C SER A 110 -0.53 6.89 -10.16
N GLY A 111 -1.55 7.02 -11.01
CA GLY A 111 -2.89 6.50 -10.70
C GLY A 111 -2.99 4.99 -10.50
N HIS A 112 -2.13 4.20 -11.15
CA HIS A 112 -2.04 2.76 -10.87
C HIS A 112 -1.50 2.49 -9.46
N THR A 113 -0.54 3.30 -9.01
CA THR A 113 -0.01 3.21 -7.65
C THR A 113 -1.07 3.68 -6.65
N THR A 114 -1.75 4.79 -6.92
CA THR A 114 -2.86 5.29 -6.10
C THR A 114 -3.93 4.22 -5.90
N TYR A 115 -4.37 3.57 -6.99
CA TYR A 115 -5.30 2.45 -6.94
C TYR A 115 -4.75 1.28 -6.11
N ALA A 116 -3.50 0.86 -6.35
CA ALA A 116 -2.86 -0.26 -5.66
C ALA A 116 -2.71 -0.04 -4.14
N TYR A 117 -2.38 1.20 -3.74
CA TYR A 117 -2.37 1.57 -2.32
C TYR A 117 -3.79 1.64 -1.76
N GLY A 118 -4.77 2.19 -2.49
CA GLY A 118 -6.15 2.22 -2.06
C GLY A 118 -6.73 0.83 -1.77
N ILE A 119 -6.61 -0.12 -2.70
CA ILE A 119 -7.08 -1.50 -2.49
C ILE A 119 -6.34 -2.21 -1.35
N GLY A 120 -5.02 -1.97 -1.22
CA GLY A 120 -4.21 -2.60 -0.18
C GLY A 120 -4.52 -2.05 1.21
N ILE A 121 -4.70 -0.74 1.33
CA ILE A 121 -5.16 -0.11 2.57
C ILE A 121 -6.56 -0.63 2.92
N GLY A 122 -7.47 -0.74 1.95
CA GLY A 122 -8.79 -1.33 2.16
C GLY A 122 -8.71 -2.72 2.78
N LEU A 123 -7.92 -3.63 2.20
CA LEU A 123 -7.76 -4.97 2.74
C LEU A 123 -7.02 -4.97 4.09
N ALA A 124 -5.99 -4.14 4.25
CA ALA A 124 -5.25 -4.01 5.50
C ALA A 124 -6.12 -3.46 6.64
N MET A 125 -7.10 -2.60 6.34
CA MET A 125 -8.06 -2.11 7.33
C MET A 125 -9.05 -3.20 7.74
N VAL A 126 -9.41 -4.11 6.83
CA VAL A 126 -10.27 -5.28 7.15
C VAL A 126 -9.48 -6.34 7.92
N LEU A 127 -8.21 -6.57 7.57
CA LEU A 127 -7.31 -7.57 8.15
C LEU A 127 -5.99 -6.96 8.65
N PRO A 128 -6.00 -6.08 9.66
CA PRO A 128 -4.80 -5.43 10.21
C PRO A 128 -3.75 -6.41 10.73
N GLU A 129 -4.13 -7.63 11.10
CA GLU A 129 -3.18 -8.67 11.55
C GLU A 129 -2.11 -9.00 10.49
N LEU A 130 -2.42 -8.80 9.21
CA LEU A 130 -1.50 -9.00 8.07
C LEU A 130 -1.29 -7.69 7.28
N GLY A 131 -1.62 -6.55 7.90
CA GLY A 131 -1.49 -5.22 7.31
C GLY A 131 -0.10 -4.91 6.76
N PRO A 132 1.02 -5.21 7.46
CA PRO A 132 2.36 -4.98 6.94
C PRO A 132 2.65 -5.71 5.63
N GLU A 133 2.26 -6.97 5.53
CA GLU A 133 2.46 -7.79 4.33
C GLU A 133 1.61 -7.27 3.16
N ILE A 134 0.33 -6.94 3.42
CA ILE A 134 -0.61 -6.38 2.43
C ILE A 134 -0.08 -5.04 1.87
N LEU A 135 0.33 -4.14 2.75
CA LEU A 135 0.83 -2.82 2.34
C LEU A 135 2.20 -2.91 1.64
N THR A 136 3.04 -3.88 2.02
CA THR A 136 4.29 -4.18 1.31
C THR A 136 3.99 -4.66 -0.12
N ARG A 137 3.01 -5.55 -0.29
CA ARG A 137 2.55 -5.99 -1.61
C ARG A 137 2.03 -4.82 -2.47
N SER A 138 1.34 -3.86 -1.88
CA SER A 138 0.95 -2.61 -2.57
C SER A 138 2.15 -1.75 -2.98
N SER A 139 3.19 -1.67 -2.15
CA SER A 139 4.42 -0.95 -2.52
C SER A 139 5.09 -1.54 -3.76
N GLU A 140 5.05 -2.86 -3.89
CA GLU A 140 5.58 -3.57 -5.06
C GLU A 140 4.76 -3.36 -6.31
N ALA A 141 3.43 -3.33 -6.17
CA ALA A 141 2.55 -2.99 -7.27
C ALA A 141 2.86 -1.58 -7.82
N GLY A 142 3.23 -0.64 -6.95
CA GLY A 142 3.81 0.66 -7.32
C GLY A 142 5.18 0.53 -7.99
N ASN A 143 6.11 -0.21 -7.40
CA ASN A 143 7.46 -0.41 -7.94
C ASN A 143 7.45 -1.08 -9.33
N ASN A 144 6.53 -2.00 -9.59
CA ASN A 144 6.35 -2.64 -10.90
C ASN A 144 6.03 -1.62 -12.00
N ARG A 145 5.51 -0.43 -11.65
CA ARG A 145 5.29 0.66 -12.61
C ARG A 145 6.59 1.34 -13.03
N ILE A 146 7.63 1.29 -12.19
CA ILE A 146 8.99 1.73 -12.51
C ILE A 146 9.67 0.66 -13.38
N VAL A 147 9.54 -0.63 -13.01
CA VAL A 147 10.08 -1.76 -13.79
C VAL A 147 9.53 -1.77 -15.22
N LEU A 148 8.22 -1.51 -15.39
CA LEU A 148 7.60 -1.38 -16.71
C LEU A 148 8.03 -0.12 -17.49
N GLY A 149 8.76 0.81 -16.87
CA GLY A 149 9.21 2.06 -17.49
C GLY A 149 8.09 3.09 -17.69
N VAL A 150 6.95 2.94 -17.01
CA VAL A 150 5.77 3.79 -17.24
C VAL A 150 5.63 4.93 -16.24
N HIS A 151 6.39 4.89 -15.15
CA HIS A 151 6.41 5.88 -14.08
C HIS A 151 7.83 6.07 -13.52
N TYR A 152 8.13 7.29 -13.10
CA TYR A 152 9.32 7.61 -12.29
C TYR A 152 9.07 7.28 -10.82
N PRO A 153 10.12 7.11 -10.01
CA PRO A 153 9.97 6.92 -8.56
C PRO A 153 9.13 8.00 -7.88
N LEU A 154 9.29 9.28 -8.26
CA LEU A 154 8.47 10.38 -7.70
C LEU A 154 6.97 10.24 -8.04
N ASP A 155 6.61 9.69 -9.21
CA ASP A 155 5.20 9.45 -9.56
C ASP A 155 4.60 8.39 -8.63
N VAL A 156 5.38 7.36 -8.29
CA VAL A 156 4.97 6.26 -7.40
C VAL A 156 4.86 6.76 -5.96
N MET A 157 5.81 7.58 -5.50
CA MET A 157 5.70 8.27 -4.20
C MET A 157 4.45 9.14 -4.12
N GLY A 158 4.17 9.93 -5.16
CA GLY A 158 2.95 10.73 -5.26
C GLY A 158 1.67 9.88 -5.25
N GLY A 159 1.67 8.75 -5.96
CA GLY A 159 0.54 7.82 -5.97
C GLY A 159 0.29 7.16 -4.60
N ARG A 160 1.35 6.80 -3.86
CA ARG A 160 1.25 6.32 -2.47
C ARG A 160 0.61 7.36 -1.55
N ILE A 161 1.09 8.61 -1.64
CA ILE A 161 0.56 9.74 -0.85
C ILE A 161 -0.93 9.93 -1.12
N GLU A 162 -1.33 9.96 -2.39
CA GLU A 162 -2.75 10.09 -2.75
C GLU A 162 -3.56 8.89 -2.26
N GLY A 163 -3.02 7.67 -2.35
CA GLY A 163 -3.67 6.47 -1.81
C GLY A 163 -3.99 6.62 -0.32
N HIS A 164 -2.99 7.02 0.48
CA HIS A 164 -3.18 7.28 1.92
C HIS A 164 -4.22 8.38 2.17
N LEU A 165 -4.10 9.52 1.48
CA LEU A 165 -5.00 10.66 1.64
C LEU A 165 -6.45 10.30 1.29
N GLY A 166 -6.65 9.62 0.15
CA GLY A 166 -7.97 9.22 -0.33
C GLY A 166 -8.66 8.27 0.64
N THR A 167 -7.98 7.22 1.08
CA THR A 167 -8.56 6.26 2.03
C THR A 167 -8.77 6.87 3.40
N ALA A 168 -7.87 7.73 3.88
CA ALA A 168 -8.06 8.40 5.16
C ALA A 168 -9.31 9.30 5.16
N ALA A 169 -9.55 10.01 4.05
CA ALA A 169 -10.76 10.80 3.85
C ALA A 169 -12.02 9.91 3.77
N LEU A 170 -11.95 8.80 3.04
CA LEU A 170 -13.04 7.81 2.96
C LEU A 170 -13.43 7.27 4.34
N TYR A 171 -12.45 7.00 5.21
CA TYR A 171 -12.68 6.41 6.53
C TYR A 171 -13.02 7.42 7.62
N SER A 172 -13.25 8.69 7.25
CA SER A 172 -13.66 9.71 8.20
C SER A 172 -15.08 9.45 8.75
N GLY A 173 -15.40 10.07 9.89
CA GLY A 173 -16.72 9.92 10.52
C GLY A 173 -16.92 8.52 11.11
N ASP A 174 -18.09 7.92 10.82
CA ASP A 174 -18.50 6.62 11.36
C ASP A 174 -18.16 5.43 10.44
N TYR A 175 -17.46 5.66 9.33
CA TYR A 175 -17.15 4.63 8.32
C TYR A 175 -16.44 3.41 8.92
N ALA A 176 -15.56 3.63 9.92
CA ALA A 176 -14.90 2.53 10.62
C ALA A 176 -15.88 1.59 11.32
N GLN A 177 -16.93 2.13 11.93
CA GLN A 177 -17.95 1.36 12.66
C GLN A 177 -19.04 0.82 11.73
N THR A 178 -19.47 1.60 10.74
CA THR A 178 -20.61 1.25 9.88
C THR A 178 -20.22 0.38 8.69
N THR A 179 -18.96 0.43 8.26
CA THR A 179 -18.50 -0.26 7.03
C THR A 179 -17.29 -1.16 7.28
N LEU A 180 -16.21 -0.65 7.89
CA LEU A 180 -15.00 -1.47 8.11
C LEU A 180 -15.23 -2.59 9.13
N ALA A 181 -15.91 -2.31 10.25
CA ALA A 181 -16.14 -3.32 11.29
C ALA A 181 -17.00 -4.51 10.80
N PRO A 182 -18.13 -4.30 10.08
CA PRO A 182 -18.87 -5.41 9.47
C PRO A 182 -18.07 -6.20 8.43
N ALA A 183 -17.30 -5.52 7.55
CA ALA A 183 -16.45 -6.19 6.57
C ALA A 183 -15.34 -7.01 7.24
N ARG A 184 -14.76 -6.48 8.31
CA ARG A 184 -13.79 -7.18 9.14
C ARG A 184 -14.40 -8.43 9.75
N ALA A 185 -15.56 -8.33 10.40
CA ALA A 185 -16.25 -9.48 10.95
C ALA A 185 -16.50 -10.57 9.88
N GLU A 186 -17.01 -10.19 8.71
CA GLU A 186 -17.22 -11.11 7.58
C GLU A 186 -15.94 -11.86 7.19
N LEU A 187 -14.84 -11.14 6.95
CA LEU A 187 -13.58 -11.77 6.56
C LEU A 187 -13.01 -12.65 7.68
N THR A 188 -12.96 -12.14 8.91
CA THR A 188 -12.37 -12.87 10.02
C THR A 188 -13.16 -14.12 10.39
N ASP A 189 -14.49 -14.07 10.30
CA ASP A 189 -15.36 -15.23 10.54
C ASP A 189 -15.16 -16.28 9.45
N TYR A 190 -15.12 -15.85 8.18
CA TYR A 190 -14.87 -16.75 7.05
C TYR A 190 -13.50 -17.43 7.16
N LEU A 191 -12.43 -16.67 7.39
CA LEU A 191 -11.08 -17.23 7.55
C LEU A 191 -11.01 -18.16 8.76
N THR A 192 -11.60 -17.78 9.90
CA THR A 192 -11.63 -18.61 11.10
C THR A 192 -12.35 -19.94 10.84
N GLN A 193 -13.49 -19.93 10.14
CA GLN A 193 -14.20 -21.15 9.77
C GLN A 193 -13.32 -22.07 8.90
N ARG A 194 -12.67 -21.53 7.86
CA ARG A 194 -11.77 -22.31 6.98
C ARG A 194 -10.60 -22.92 7.77
N CYS A 195 -10.05 -22.16 8.70
CA CYS A 195 -8.99 -22.63 9.59
C CYS A 195 -9.45 -23.75 10.54
N GLN A 196 -10.67 -23.66 11.07
CA GLN A 196 -11.25 -24.72 11.91
C GLN A 196 -11.46 -26.01 11.11
N GLU A 197 -12.01 -25.91 9.90
CA GLU A 197 -12.19 -27.03 8.96
C GLU A 197 -10.86 -27.72 8.63
N ALA A 198 -9.78 -26.93 8.51
CA ALA A 198 -8.44 -27.43 8.22
C ALA A 198 -7.64 -27.87 9.47
N GLY A 199 -8.20 -27.73 10.68
CA GLY A 199 -7.51 -28.06 11.93
C GLY A 199 -6.34 -27.12 12.29
N LEU A 200 -6.34 -25.89 11.75
CA LEU A 200 -5.27 -24.90 11.91
C LEU A 200 -5.46 -23.97 13.11
N GLY A 201 -6.58 -24.08 13.84
CA GLY A 201 -6.85 -23.27 15.02
C GLY A 201 -8.33 -22.95 15.16
N GLN A 202 -8.71 -22.49 16.36
CA GLN A 202 -10.10 -22.11 16.67
C GLN A 202 -10.37 -20.61 16.52
N THR A 203 -9.31 -19.81 16.40
CA THR A 203 -9.35 -18.36 16.20
C THR A 203 -8.49 -17.96 15.01
N LEU A 204 -8.75 -16.80 14.42
CA LEU A 204 -7.89 -16.24 13.38
C LEU A 204 -6.42 -16.14 13.83
N THR A 205 -6.18 -15.67 15.06
CA THR A 205 -4.82 -15.57 15.61
C THR A 205 -4.12 -16.93 15.67
N ALA A 206 -4.80 -17.96 16.17
CA ALA A 206 -4.22 -19.31 16.21
C ALA A 206 -3.92 -19.83 14.80
N CYS A 207 -4.76 -19.49 13.81
CA CYS A 207 -4.53 -19.85 12.43
C CYS A 207 -3.32 -19.13 11.83
N ILE A 208 -3.18 -17.82 12.08
CA ILE A 208 -2.00 -17.04 11.65
C ILE A 208 -0.72 -17.62 12.26
N ASP A 209 -0.73 -17.96 13.56
CA ASP A 209 0.42 -18.59 14.22
C ASP A 209 0.74 -19.97 13.62
N ALA A 210 -0.28 -20.82 13.41
CA ALA A 210 -0.12 -22.18 12.89
C ALA A 210 0.42 -22.20 11.45
N THR A 211 -0.05 -21.27 10.63
CA THR A 211 0.40 -21.08 9.24
C THR A 211 1.66 -20.25 9.13
N ARG A 212 2.05 -19.54 10.20
CA ARG A 212 3.11 -18.53 10.23
C ARG A 212 2.89 -17.45 9.16
N ALA A 213 1.64 -17.02 8.96
CA ALA A 213 1.26 -16.11 7.87
C ALA A 213 1.84 -14.70 7.98
N ASN A 214 2.24 -14.27 9.18
CA ASN A 214 2.95 -13.01 9.44
C ASN A 214 4.48 -13.21 9.60
N ASP A 215 4.99 -14.36 9.18
CA ASP A 215 6.40 -14.76 9.34
C ASP A 215 6.79 -15.67 8.15
N SER A 216 7.66 -16.65 8.38
CA SER A 216 8.23 -17.57 7.41
C SER A 216 7.22 -18.39 6.59
N GLY A 217 5.97 -18.53 7.01
CA GLY A 217 4.93 -19.22 6.23
C GLY A 217 4.02 -18.29 5.43
N GLY A 218 4.26 -16.99 5.53
CA GLY A 218 3.43 -15.94 4.95
C GLY A 218 3.86 -15.48 3.57
N TYR A 219 3.66 -14.19 3.35
CA TYR A 219 4.02 -13.52 2.12
C TYR A 219 5.53 -13.61 1.83
N ARG A 220 5.85 -13.94 0.58
CA ARG A 220 7.23 -14.06 0.10
C ARG A 220 7.36 -13.40 -1.25
N ASN A 221 8.45 -12.67 -1.45
CA ASN A 221 8.83 -12.17 -2.77
C ASN A 221 10.35 -12.21 -2.92
N VAL A 222 10.82 -12.93 -3.94
CA VAL A 222 12.25 -13.04 -4.28
C VAL A 222 12.75 -11.87 -5.12
N PHE A 223 11.86 -11.08 -5.71
CA PHE A 223 12.23 -9.94 -6.52
C PHE A 223 12.86 -8.84 -5.66
N THR A 224 14.04 -8.39 -6.07
CA THR A 224 14.75 -7.25 -5.49
C THR A 224 14.86 -6.12 -6.51
N ASP A 225 15.01 -4.90 -6.01
CA ASP A 225 15.22 -3.70 -6.83
C ASP A 225 16.39 -2.86 -6.31
N ALA A 226 16.56 -1.65 -6.85
CA ALA A 226 17.66 -0.76 -6.52
C ALA A 226 17.68 -0.29 -5.05
N VAL A 227 16.56 -0.38 -4.33
CA VAL A 227 16.43 0.09 -2.95
C VAL A 227 16.04 -1.02 -1.98
N SER A 228 15.19 -1.95 -2.39
CA SER A 228 14.87 -3.18 -1.68
C SER A 228 15.76 -4.30 -2.22
N THR A 229 16.94 -4.44 -1.62
CA THR A 229 18.03 -5.29 -2.11
C THR A 229 18.05 -6.71 -1.52
N ALA A 230 17.07 -7.04 -0.69
CA ALA A 230 16.89 -8.36 -0.10
C ALA A 230 15.45 -8.86 -0.34
N PRO A 231 15.25 -10.18 -0.51
CA PRO A 231 13.92 -10.77 -0.61
C PRO A 231 13.03 -10.47 0.61
N VAL A 232 11.72 -10.43 0.38
CA VAL A 232 10.72 -10.49 1.45
C VAL A 232 10.51 -11.96 1.83
N THR A 233 10.77 -12.29 3.09
CA THR A 233 10.66 -13.65 3.64
C THR A 233 9.83 -13.76 4.91
N ASP A 234 9.56 -12.62 5.55
CA ASP A 234 8.88 -12.47 6.83
C ASP A 234 8.44 -11.00 7.00
N ARG A 235 7.79 -10.68 8.13
CA ARG A 235 7.36 -9.31 8.43
C ARG A 235 8.52 -8.30 8.51
N ALA A 236 9.65 -8.68 9.08
CA ALA A 236 10.77 -7.75 9.27
C ALA A 236 11.34 -7.30 7.92
N SER A 237 11.55 -8.25 7.01
CA SER A 237 11.96 -7.98 5.62
C SER A 237 10.87 -7.24 4.82
N ALA A 238 9.59 -7.50 5.06
CA ALA A 238 8.49 -6.74 4.45
C ALA A 238 8.52 -5.25 4.85
N LEU A 239 8.66 -4.96 6.16
CA LEU A 239 8.80 -3.60 6.67
C LEU A 239 10.04 -2.90 6.12
N GLN A 240 11.17 -3.60 6.03
CA GLN A 240 12.39 -3.08 5.43
C GLN A 240 12.19 -2.72 3.94
N ALA A 241 11.55 -3.60 3.17
CA ALA A 241 11.27 -3.39 1.76
C ALA A 241 10.35 -2.17 1.54
N TYR A 242 9.28 -2.05 2.34
CA TYR A 242 8.39 -0.90 2.28
C TYR A 242 9.14 0.39 2.63
N ARG A 243 9.88 0.41 3.75
CA ARG A 243 10.66 1.58 4.20
C ARG A 243 11.65 2.06 3.15
N ALA A 244 12.35 1.13 2.50
CA ALA A 244 13.31 1.46 1.43
C ALA A 244 12.62 2.15 0.22
N ARG A 245 11.41 1.73 -0.12
CA ARG A 245 10.62 2.28 -1.23
C ARG A 245 9.88 3.58 -0.87
N MET A 246 9.81 3.99 0.41
CA MET A 246 9.19 5.27 0.77
C MET A 246 9.91 6.47 0.16
N THR A 247 11.24 6.37 -0.02
CA THR A 247 12.08 7.45 -0.58
C THR A 247 12.72 7.08 -1.91
N TYR A 248 12.68 5.81 -2.31
CA TYR A 248 13.38 5.29 -3.49
C TYR A 248 14.85 5.71 -3.56
N GLY A 249 15.51 5.80 -2.40
CA GLY A 249 16.93 6.12 -2.30
C GLY A 249 17.28 7.58 -2.61
N PHE A 250 16.29 8.45 -2.83
CA PHE A 250 16.57 9.87 -2.97
C PHE A 250 17.17 10.45 -1.67
N PRO A 251 18.19 11.32 -1.78
CA PRO A 251 18.66 12.07 -0.62
C PRO A 251 17.58 13.05 -0.13
N ALA A 252 17.72 13.51 1.11
CA ALA A 252 16.95 14.64 1.58
C ALA A 252 17.28 15.89 0.74
N VAL A 253 16.25 16.60 0.32
CA VAL A 253 16.34 17.83 -0.50
C VAL A 253 15.79 19.07 0.23
N GLY A 254 15.18 18.87 1.40
CA GLY A 254 14.67 19.92 2.29
C GLY A 254 15.23 19.82 3.71
N THR A 255 14.66 20.59 4.62
CA THR A 255 15.08 20.63 6.03
C THR A 255 14.81 19.30 6.73
N THR A 256 15.86 18.69 7.29
CA THR A 256 15.80 17.48 8.11
C THR A 256 15.64 17.82 9.60
N GLY A 257 15.32 16.81 10.42
CA GLY A 257 15.20 16.96 11.88
C GLY A 257 13.99 17.77 12.37
N GLN A 258 13.02 18.06 11.49
CA GLN A 258 11.75 18.65 11.90
C GLN A 258 10.95 17.72 12.79
N ALA A 259 10.15 18.30 13.70
CA ALA A 259 9.19 17.57 14.51
C ALA A 259 8.21 16.76 13.63
N PRO A 260 7.61 15.68 14.18
CA PRO A 260 6.60 14.91 13.49
C PRO A 260 5.45 15.77 12.97
N ARG A 261 4.87 15.38 11.83
CA ARG A 261 3.80 16.13 11.18
C ARG A 261 2.75 15.18 10.62
N VAL A 262 1.89 14.69 11.51
CA VAL A 262 0.77 13.83 11.15
C VAL A 262 -0.34 14.65 10.48
N PRO A 263 -0.72 14.35 9.23
CA PRO A 263 -1.81 15.06 8.55
C PRO A 263 -3.14 14.90 9.29
N ALA A 264 -4.04 15.89 9.16
CA ALA A 264 -5.40 15.76 9.71
C ALA A 264 -6.14 14.58 9.07
N GLY A 265 -6.86 13.79 9.88
CA GLY A 265 -7.60 12.62 9.41
C GLY A 265 -6.77 11.35 9.22
N ALA A 266 -5.43 11.42 9.24
CA ALA A 266 -4.58 10.24 9.06
C ALA A 266 -4.79 9.18 10.16
N GLU A 267 -5.25 9.57 11.35
CA GLU A 267 -5.62 8.66 12.44
C GLU A 267 -6.70 7.64 12.08
N SER A 268 -7.52 7.91 11.05
CA SER A 268 -8.53 6.96 10.57
C SER A 268 -7.90 5.70 9.97
N LEU A 269 -6.67 5.79 9.44
CA LEU A 269 -5.91 4.67 8.89
C LEU A 269 -5.43 3.67 9.96
N LEU A 270 -5.60 4.00 11.24
CA LEU A 270 -5.26 3.13 12.37
C LEU A 270 -6.50 2.65 13.13
N ALA A 271 -7.71 2.99 12.65
CA ALA A 271 -8.94 2.77 13.40
C ALA A 271 -9.27 1.30 13.67
N THR A 272 -8.87 0.38 12.79
CA THR A 272 -9.13 -1.06 12.96
C THR A 272 -7.94 -1.81 13.56
N ALA A 273 -6.71 -1.31 13.38
CA ALA A 273 -5.52 -1.83 14.05
C ALA A 273 -5.53 -1.50 15.55
N PHE A 274 -6.03 -0.31 15.92
CA PHE A 274 -6.07 0.18 17.29
C PHE A 274 -7.47 0.66 17.68
N PRO A 275 -8.49 -0.22 17.73
CA PRO A 275 -9.88 0.18 17.92
C PRO A 275 -10.16 0.81 19.30
N THR A 276 -9.31 0.53 20.29
CA THR A 276 -9.43 1.05 21.67
C THR A 276 -8.70 2.37 21.89
N LEU A 277 -7.74 2.73 21.03
CA LEU A 277 -7.02 4.00 21.12
C LEU A 277 -7.89 5.16 20.66
N SER A 278 -7.74 6.32 21.31
CA SER A 278 -8.35 7.58 20.86
C SER A 278 -7.76 8.05 19.53
N ALA A 279 -8.42 9.01 18.88
CA ALA A 279 -7.89 9.65 17.68
C ALA A 279 -6.50 10.24 17.93
N GLU A 280 -6.32 10.94 19.05
CA GLU A 280 -5.06 11.56 19.46
C GLU A 280 -3.96 10.51 19.69
N GLN A 281 -4.27 9.41 20.38
CA GLN A 281 -3.32 8.32 20.60
C GLN A 281 -2.90 7.66 19.28
N ARG A 282 -3.83 7.46 18.33
CA ARG A 282 -3.48 6.98 16.97
C ARG A 282 -2.58 7.97 16.24
N ARG A 283 -2.78 9.29 16.41
CA ARG A 283 -1.85 10.30 15.87
C ARG A 283 -0.47 10.19 16.51
N GLU A 284 -0.37 9.89 17.79
CA GLU A 284 0.92 9.66 18.46
C GLU A 284 1.65 8.42 17.90
N VAL A 285 0.93 7.34 17.59
CA VAL A 285 1.48 6.15 16.91
C VAL A 285 2.02 6.48 15.51
N LEU A 286 1.23 7.23 14.72
CA LEU A 286 1.67 7.70 13.40
C LEU A 286 2.92 8.59 13.51
N ALA A 287 2.93 9.53 14.45
CA ALA A 287 4.05 10.44 14.67
C ALA A 287 5.33 9.69 15.06
N ALA A 288 5.23 8.67 15.90
CA ALA A 288 6.36 7.87 16.37
C ALA A 288 6.98 6.98 15.29
N THR A 289 6.25 6.72 14.20
CA THR A 289 6.68 5.80 13.13
C THR A 289 7.06 6.49 11.82
N GLU A 290 6.97 7.83 11.74
CA GLU A 290 7.31 8.63 10.56
C GLU A 290 8.73 8.33 9.99
N ILE A 291 8.91 8.45 8.67
CA ILE A 291 10.25 8.65 8.10
C ILE A 291 10.79 10.03 8.48
N PRO A 292 12.13 10.21 8.53
CA PRO A 292 12.72 11.52 8.74
C PRO A 292 12.19 12.58 7.74
N SER A 293 12.17 13.82 8.20
CA SER A 293 11.82 14.98 7.38
C SER A 293 12.86 15.29 6.29
N GLY A 294 12.43 16.03 5.26
CA GLY A 294 13.31 16.61 4.24
C GLY A 294 13.40 15.83 2.93
N TYR A 295 12.75 14.68 2.80
CA TYR A 295 12.70 13.94 1.53
C TYR A 295 11.80 14.62 0.49
N ALA A 296 11.94 14.21 -0.78
CA ALA A 296 11.09 14.71 -1.85
C ALA A 296 9.60 14.51 -1.53
N LEU A 297 8.80 15.51 -1.89
CA LEU A 297 7.35 15.62 -1.60
C LEU A 297 6.98 15.83 -0.13
N ASP A 298 7.92 15.84 0.82
CA ASP A 298 7.63 16.03 2.24
C ASP A 298 6.86 17.35 2.52
N SER A 299 7.48 18.49 2.20
CA SER A 299 6.88 19.82 2.48
C SER A 299 5.58 20.08 1.72
N SER A 300 5.41 19.50 0.53
CA SER A 300 4.23 19.70 -0.33
C SER A 300 3.09 18.71 -0.04
N SER A 301 3.35 17.65 0.72
CA SER A 301 2.38 16.58 0.98
C SER A 301 1.70 16.69 2.34
N ASP A 302 1.83 17.84 3.01
CA ASP A 302 1.28 18.03 4.34
C ASP A 302 1.77 17.00 5.40
N GLY A 303 2.89 16.31 5.18
CA GLY A 303 3.39 15.23 6.04
C GLY A 303 2.94 13.82 5.63
N TRP A 304 2.08 13.67 4.63
CA TRP A 304 1.65 12.36 4.11
C TRP A 304 2.82 11.52 3.59
N GLN A 305 3.85 12.15 3.04
CA GLN A 305 5.08 11.47 2.63
C GLN A 305 5.75 10.75 3.81
N ARG A 306 5.58 11.24 5.04
CA ARG A 306 6.23 10.69 6.23
C ARG A 306 5.57 9.43 6.79
N ILE A 307 4.30 9.21 6.49
CA ILE A 307 3.51 8.11 7.06
C ILE A 307 4.05 6.75 6.63
N ASP A 308 4.61 6.02 7.59
CA ASP A 308 4.99 4.60 7.47
C ASP A 308 3.87 3.74 8.06
N LEU A 309 2.83 3.53 7.25
CA LEU A 309 1.62 2.85 7.69
C LEU A 309 1.87 1.39 8.12
N PRO A 310 2.71 0.58 7.44
CA PRO A 310 3.06 -0.76 7.91
C PRO A 310 3.70 -0.78 9.31
N ALA A 311 4.63 0.13 9.58
CA ALA A 311 5.26 0.23 10.88
C ALA A 311 4.23 0.64 11.95
N ALA A 312 3.39 1.63 11.65
CA ALA A 312 2.33 2.09 12.54
C ALA A 312 1.33 0.97 12.87
N MET A 313 0.80 0.28 11.86
CA MET A 313 -0.19 -0.80 12.02
C MET A 313 0.33 -2.02 12.75
N SER A 314 1.65 -2.21 12.85
CA SER A 314 2.29 -3.33 13.55
C SER A 314 2.95 -2.91 14.86
N SER A 315 2.58 -1.76 15.42
CA SER A 315 3.18 -1.27 16.66
C SER A 315 2.56 -1.89 17.90
N GLU A 316 3.41 -2.21 18.89
CA GLU A 316 2.98 -2.33 20.28
C GLU A 316 2.98 -0.95 20.92
N VAL A 317 1.84 -0.56 21.49
CA VAL A 317 1.58 0.76 22.04
C VAL A 317 1.32 0.63 23.53
N THR A 318 2.11 1.33 24.34
CA THR A 318 1.89 1.40 25.79
C THR A 318 1.22 2.71 26.15
N VAL A 319 0.03 2.63 26.75
CA VAL A 319 -0.72 3.78 27.27
C VAL A 319 -0.71 3.73 28.79
N ASP A 320 -0.33 4.84 29.43
CA ASP A 320 -0.35 4.92 30.89
C ASP A 320 -1.76 5.12 31.47
N ALA A 321 -1.88 5.12 32.81
CA ALA A 321 -3.16 5.30 33.49
C ALA A 321 -3.80 6.68 33.26
N ALA A 322 -3.04 7.67 32.77
CA ALA A 322 -3.53 8.99 32.41
C ALA A 322 -4.00 9.07 30.95
N GLY A 323 -3.86 7.99 30.16
CA GLY A 323 -4.20 7.96 28.74
C GLY A 323 -3.10 8.47 27.82
N THR A 324 -1.86 8.62 28.30
CA THR A 324 -0.73 9.11 27.49
C THR A 324 -0.02 7.94 26.81
N VAL A 325 0.28 8.04 25.51
CA VAL A 325 1.16 7.06 24.85
C VAL A 325 2.60 7.28 25.33
N THR A 326 3.16 6.25 25.97
CA THR A 326 4.51 6.28 26.56
C THR A 326 5.54 5.49 25.76
N SER A 327 5.09 4.57 24.90
CA SER A 327 5.95 3.76 24.04
C SER A 327 5.21 3.33 22.79
N VAL A 328 5.90 3.33 21.64
CA VAL A 328 5.45 2.80 20.36
C VAL A 328 6.60 2.01 19.76
N VAL A 329 6.43 0.69 19.64
CA VAL A 329 7.48 -0.21 19.12
C VAL A 329 6.94 -0.91 17.86
N PRO A 330 7.35 -0.49 16.64
CA PRO A 330 6.85 -1.06 15.39
C PRO A 330 7.37 -2.47 15.12
N GLY A 331 6.72 -3.17 14.19
CA GLY A 331 7.18 -4.45 13.66
C GLY A 331 6.87 -5.68 14.51
N GLN A 332 5.90 -5.57 15.41
CA GLN A 332 5.45 -6.69 16.20
C GLN A 332 4.67 -7.70 15.34
N ALA A 333 4.74 -8.97 15.75
CA ALA A 333 3.89 -10.01 15.18
C ALA A 333 2.40 -9.72 15.42
N ARG A 334 2.09 -8.95 16.48
CA ARG A 334 0.74 -8.52 16.87
C ARG A 334 0.79 -7.05 17.26
N ALA A 335 -0.07 -6.22 16.66
CA ALA A 335 -0.32 -4.88 17.17
C ALA A 335 -1.11 -4.96 18.50
N SER A 336 -0.90 -3.97 19.38
CA SER A 336 -1.58 -3.87 20.68
C SER A 336 -3.01 -3.38 20.60
#